data_AF-G0UWR1-F1
#
_entry.id   AF-G0UWR1-F1
#
_cell.length_a   1.000
_cell.length_b   1.000
_cell.length_c   1.000
_cell.angle_alpha   90.00
_cell.angle_beta   90.00
_cell.angle_gamma   90.00
#
_symmetry.space_group_name_H-M   'P 1'
#
loop_
_entity.id
_entity.type
_entity.pdbx_description
1 polymer ?
#
loop_
_entity_poly.entity_id
_entity_poly.type
_entity_poly.pdbx_seq_one_letter_code
_entity_poly.pdbx_strand_id
1 'polypeptide(L)'
;MKGLHILFIGVGVGVVVVCIVIGCIICIYCRGRNEVPSTGDLAQEGRRLYYIDFAGNGRVLDVGTMGIIDGDALLSSVAMHCGLRDPSAITLMYVNEAGRNVEVDPDLLLLQDDELPRRLMQTKTNPLRLGWHLNALEKKRRRSRQQKIVDVIDTGEMSQMYSPNGSVRYADGSPSSGAMFGRAETESQAACDSFVDEVPVPIILPAASNITTDTPVTITATRFIVESTNDVVDTNIAIAVREALSKRMHRSIPLDCGSTIVVDPSRFSVFLKTPRGTNHVVREYPASNLHYTIDNSGASQWYPYRNPIFLPPGRWCVRAEASSVDHLFIETSSRVFTVNVAGANR
;
A
#
# COMPACT_ATOMS: atom_id res chain seq x y z
N MET A 1 -29.12 -25.78 -64.71
CA MET A 1 -29.00 -24.41 -64.16
C MET A 1 -28.80 -24.36 -62.63
N LYS A 2 -28.08 -25.31 -62.01
CA LYS A 2 -27.78 -25.27 -60.54
C LYS A 2 -26.29 -25.05 -60.21
N GLY A 3 -25.38 -25.30 -61.16
CA GLY A 3 -23.94 -25.14 -60.95
C GLY A 3 -23.42 -23.70 -61.02
N LEU A 4 -24.17 -22.76 -61.61
CA LEU A 4 -23.72 -21.38 -61.75
C LEU A 4 -23.85 -20.58 -60.44
N HIS A 5 -24.87 -20.86 -59.62
CA HIS A 5 -25.08 -20.14 -58.36
C HIS A 5 -24.06 -20.50 -57.26
N ILE A 6 -23.53 -21.72 -57.27
CA ILE A 6 -22.53 -22.16 -56.28
C ILE A 6 -21.17 -21.49 -56.54
N LEU A 7 -20.83 -21.23 -57.81
CA LEU A 7 -19.58 -20.56 -58.17
C LEU A 7 -19.57 -19.09 -57.73
N PHE A 8 -20.69 -18.38 -57.87
CA PHE A 8 -20.79 -16.97 -57.46
C PHE A 8 -20.73 -16.78 -55.93
N ILE A 9 -21.30 -17.71 -55.16
CA ILE A 9 -21.24 -17.66 -53.69
C ILE A 9 -19.81 -17.94 -53.20
N GLY A 10 -19.10 -18.89 -53.82
CA GLY A 10 -17.71 -19.19 -53.48
C GLY A 10 -16.75 -18.03 -53.73
N VAL A 11 -16.92 -17.33 -54.85
CA VAL A 11 -16.09 -16.14 -55.19
C VAL A 11 -16.43 -14.96 -54.27
N GLY A 12 -17.70 -14.76 -53.93
CA GLY A 12 -18.12 -13.70 -53.01
C GLY A 12 -17.52 -13.87 -51.60
N VAL A 13 -17.53 -15.10 -51.06
CA VAL A 13 -16.95 -15.38 -49.74
C VAL A 13 -15.42 -15.24 -49.76
N GLY A 14 -14.76 -15.67 -50.84
CA GLY A 14 -13.31 -15.51 -51.00
C GLY A 14 -12.86 -14.05 -50.99
N VAL A 15 -13.58 -13.17 -51.69
CA VAL A 15 -13.27 -11.73 -51.73
C VAL A 15 -13.47 -11.08 -50.36
N VAL A 16 -14.53 -11.44 -49.63
CA VAL A 16 -14.79 -10.90 -48.29
C VAL A 16 -13.68 -11.31 -47.30
N VAL A 17 -13.23 -12.57 -47.33
CA VAL A 17 -12.15 -13.04 -46.45
C VAL A 17 -10.83 -12.33 -46.77
N VAL A 18 -10.50 -12.13 -48.05
CA VAL A 18 -9.30 -11.38 -48.46
C VAL A 18 -9.37 -9.93 -48.00
N CYS A 19 -10.52 -9.27 -48.12
CA CYS A 19 -10.71 -7.89 -47.63
C CYS A 19 -10.57 -7.79 -46.11
N ILE A 20 -11.06 -8.77 -45.34
CA ILE A 20 -10.90 -8.82 -43.89
C ILE A 20 -9.43 -9.02 -43.51
N VAL A 21 -8.72 -9.92 -44.19
CA VAL A 21 -7.30 -10.17 -43.93
C VAL A 21 -6.45 -8.94 -44.25
N ILE A 22 -6.71 -8.28 -45.39
CA ILE A 22 -6.03 -7.02 -45.76
C ILE A 22 -6.37 -5.92 -44.74
N GLY A 23 -7.64 -5.80 -44.33
CA GLY A 23 -8.07 -4.86 -43.29
C GLY A 23 -7.38 -5.12 -41.95
N CYS A 24 -7.24 -6.38 -41.53
CA CYS A 24 -6.51 -6.75 -40.32
C CYS A 24 -5.01 -6.45 -40.43
N ILE A 25 -4.39 -6.72 -41.59
CA ILE A 25 -2.97 -6.40 -41.84
C ILE A 25 -2.77 -4.89 -41.82
N ILE A 26 -3.65 -4.11 -42.46
CA ILE A 26 -3.60 -2.64 -42.42
C ILE A 26 -3.84 -2.14 -41.00
N CYS A 27 -4.78 -2.69 -40.23
CA CYS A 27 -4.99 -2.31 -38.83
C CYS A 27 -3.77 -2.62 -37.95
N ILE A 28 -3.09 -3.75 -38.19
CA ILE A 28 -1.85 -4.11 -37.48
C ILE A 28 -0.70 -3.19 -37.92
N TYR A 29 -0.59 -2.88 -39.21
CA TYR A 29 0.43 -1.97 -39.73
C TYR A 29 0.20 -0.52 -39.29
N CYS A 30 -1.05 -0.05 -39.26
CA CYS A 30 -1.42 1.27 -38.78
C CYS A 30 -1.31 1.38 -37.24
N ARG A 31 -1.50 0.28 -36.49
CA ARG A 31 -1.16 0.23 -35.06
C ARG A 31 0.36 0.24 -34.81
N GLY A 32 1.17 -0.22 -35.77
CA GLY A 32 2.63 -0.24 -35.68
C GLY A 32 3.33 1.00 -36.24
N ARG A 33 2.62 1.84 -37.01
CA ARG A 33 3.15 3.08 -37.59
C ARG A 33 2.77 4.26 -36.70
N ASN A 34 3.41 4.34 -35.54
CA ASN A 34 3.54 5.63 -34.87
C ASN A 34 4.23 6.56 -35.86
N GLU A 35 3.51 7.59 -36.29
CA GLU A 35 4.09 8.74 -36.96
C GLU A 35 5.29 9.18 -36.12
N VAL A 36 6.48 9.21 -36.72
CA VAL A 36 7.64 9.84 -36.09
C VAL A 36 7.27 11.32 -36.00
N PRO A 37 6.98 11.86 -34.81
CA PRO A 37 6.56 13.24 -34.72
C PRO A 37 7.76 14.11 -35.06
N SER A 38 7.49 15.19 -35.79
CA SER A 38 8.44 16.26 -36.07
C SER A 38 9.22 16.63 -34.81
N THR A 39 10.52 16.86 -34.91
CA THR A 39 11.41 17.14 -33.76
C THR A 39 10.95 18.34 -32.91
N GLY A 40 10.11 19.22 -33.46
CA GLY A 40 9.45 20.32 -32.73
C GLY A 40 8.19 19.91 -31.94
N ASP A 41 7.41 18.94 -32.41
CA ASP A 41 6.22 18.43 -31.71
C ASP A 41 6.60 17.51 -30.55
N LEU A 42 7.67 16.70 -30.70
CA LEU A 42 8.23 15.89 -29.60
C LEU A 42 8.67 16.73 -28.40
N ALA A 43 9.15 17.96 -28.63
CA ALA A 43 9.62 18.84 -27.57
C ALA A 43 8.48 19.43 -26.73
N GLN A 44 7.32 19.69 -27.34
CA GLN A 44 6.12 20.10 -26.61
C GLN A 44 5.33 18.92 -26.04
N GLU A 45 5.18 17.83 -26.79
CA GLU A 45 4.45 16.63 -26.32
C GLU A 45 5.22 15.89 -25.22
N GLY A 46 6.55 15.87 -25.28
CA GLY A 46 7.43 15.34 -24.24
C GLY A 46 7.45 16.15 -22.94
N ARG A 47 6.59 17.16 -22.80
CA ARG A 47 6.41 17.95 -21.57
C ARG A 47 4.98 17.90 -21.05
N ARG A 48 4.17 16.96 -21.54
CA ARG A 48 2.78 16.78 -21.12
C ARG A 48 2.62 15.49 -20.37
N LEU A 49 2.08 15.59 -19.17
CA LEU A 49 1.65 14.47 -18.35
C LEU A 49 0.20 14.14 -18.65
N TYR A 50 -0.07 12.89 -19.02
CA TYR A 50 -1.42 12.37 -19.24
C TYR A 50 -1.84 11.49 -18.07
N TYR A 51 -2.99 11.79 -17.48
CA TYR A 51 -3.51 11.03 -16.35
C TYR A 51 -5.04 10.94 -16.37
N ILE A 52 -5.59 9.99 -15.61
CA ILE A 52 -7.02 9.74 -15.46
C ILE A 52 -7.42 10.19 -14.06
N ASP A 53 -8.38 11.10 -13.96
CA ASP A 53 -8.89 11.59 -12.67
C ASP A 53 -9.77 10.55 -11.94
N PHE A 54 -10.20 10.87 -10.72
CA PHE A 54 -11.06 9.99 -9.92
C PHE A 54 -12.42 9.67 -10.56
N ALA A 55 -12.88 10.50 -11.49
CA ALA A 55 -14.12 10.29 -12.23
C ALA A 55 -13.90 9.49 -13.53
N GLY A 56 -12.66 9.06 -13.80
CA GLY A 56 -12.31 8.30 -15.00
C GLY A 56 -12.05 9.16 -16.23
N ASN A 57 -11.98 10.48 -16.10
CA ASN A 57 -11.73 11.36 -17.24
C ASN A 57 -10.23 11.49 -17.51
N GLY A 58 -9.85 11.42 -18.78
CA GLY A 58 -8.50 11.77 -19.22
C GLY A 58 -8.22 13.26 -19.05
N ARG A 59 -7.09 13.58 -18.45
CA ARG A 59 -6.57 14.93 -18.18
C ARG A 59 -5.16 15.02 -18.71
N VAL A 60 -4.77 16.25 -19.07
CA VAL A 60 -3.42 16.57 -19.56
C VAL A 60 -2.91 17.75 -18.77
N LEU A 61 -1.67 17.66 -18.29
CA LEU A 61 -0.97 18.70 -17.56
C LEU A 61 0.35 19.02 -18.27
N ASP A 62 0.55 20.26 -18.68
CA ASP A 62 1.79 20.69 -19.35
C ASP A 62 2.82 21.12 -18.30
N VAL A 63 3.69 20.18 -17.90
CA VAL A 63 4.68 20.41 -16.84
C VAL A 63 5.73 21.43 -17.24
N GLY A 64 6.03 21.53 -18.55
CA GLY A 64 6.99 22.51 -19.07
C GLY A 64 6.48 23.94 -18.98
N THR A 65 5.24 24.18 -19.43
CA THR A 65 4.63 25.51 -19.42
C THR A 65 4.32 25.97 -17.99
N MET A 66 3.97 25.03 -17.11
CA MET A 66 3.72 25.31 -15.70
C MET A 66 4.98 25.42 -14.84
N GLY A 67 6.17 25.16 -15.40
CA GLY A 67 7.44 25.23 -14.66
C GLY A 67 7.54 24.20 -13.52
N ILE A 68 6.90 23.05 -13.68
CA ILE A 68 6.87 21.98 -12.67
C ILE A 68 8.17 21.19 -12.81
N ILE A 69 9.02 21.25 -11.78
CA ILE A 69 10.35 20.65 -11.76
C ILE A 69 10.53 19.56 -10.71
N ASP A 70 9.60 19.45 -9.76
CA ASP A 70 9.63 18.49 -8.66
C ASP A 70 8.25 17.85 -8.44
N GLY A 71 8.24 16.75 -7.70
CA GLY A 71 7.06 15.94 -7.46
C GLY A 71 6.01 16.62 -6.58
N ASP A 72 6.44 17.45 -5.63
CA ASP A 72 5.54 18.20 -4.75
C ASP A 72 4.73 19.24 -5.55
N ALA A 73 5.39 19.98 -6.44
CA ALA A 73 4.73 20.90 -7.35
C ALA A 73 3.79 20.15 -8.30
N LEU A 74 4.19 18.96 -8.77
CA LEU A 74 3.35 18.15 -9.65
C LEU A 74 2.05 17.72 -8.97
N LEU A 75 2.14 17.11 -7.79
CA LEU A 75 0.97 16.66 -7.04
C LEU A 75 0.10 17.84 -6.62
N SER A 76 0.70 18.98 -6.27
CA SER A 76 -0.02 20.23 -5.99
C SER A 76 -0.82 20.73 -7.20
N SER A 77 -0.21 20.73 -8.38
CA SER A 77 -0.87 21.12 -9.63
C SER A 77 -1.97 20.14 -10.04
N VAL A 78 -1.74 18.84 -9.89
CA VAL A 78 -2.76 17.80 -10.15
C VAL A 78 -3.94 17.93 -9.19
N ALA A 79 -3.68 18.12 -7.89
CA ALA A 79 -4.71 18.34 -6.89
C ALA A 79 -5.55 19.58 -7.22
N MET A 80 -4.91 20.70 -7.54
CA MET A 80 -5.57 21.94 -7.93
C MET A 80 -6.41 21.74 -9.21
N HIS A 81 -5.86 21.07 -10.22
CA HIS A 81 -6.53 20.78 -11.48
C HIS A 81 -7.76 19.86 -11.30
N CYS A 82 -7.76 19.02 -10.24
CA CYS A 82 -8.88 18.17 -9.85
C CYS A 82 -9.77 18.77 -8.74
N GLY A 83 -9.54 20.03 -8.31
CA GLY A 83 -10.34 20.71 -7.29
C GLY A 83 -10.15 20.19 -5.85
N LEU A 84 -9.02 19.54 -5.58
CA LEU A 84 -8.68 18.96 -4.29
C LEU A 84 -7.88 19.96 -3.44
N ARG A 85 -8.17 19.98 -2.13
CA ARG A 85 -7.54 20.91 -1.18
C ARG A 85 -6.24 20.39 -0.57
N ASP A 86 -6.03 19.08 -0.59
CA ASP A 86 -4.89 18.42 0.05
C ASP A 86 -4.14 17.56 -0.98
N PRO A 87 -3.00 18.05 -1.50
CA PRO A 87 -2.20 17.31 -2.47
C PRO A 87 -1.47 16.11 -1.84
N SER A 88 -1.27 16.07 -0.52
CA SER A 88 -0.62 14.94 0.16
C SER A 88 -1.50 13.69 0.23
N ALA A 89 -2.80 13.84 -0.03
CA ALA A 89 -3.76 12.74 0.00
C ALA A 89 -3.81 11.95 -1.31
N ILE A 90 -3.20 12.46 -2.39
CA ILE A 90 -3.25 11.87 -3.73
C ILE A 90 -1.91 11.30 -4.15
N THR A 91 -1.96 10.34 -5.07
CA THR A 91 -0.80 9.76 -5.72
C THR A 91 -1.12 9.48 -7.18
N LEU A 92 -0.09 9.36 -8.01
CA LEU A 92 -0.21 8.92 -9.39
C LEU A 92 0.18 7.45 -9.45
N MET A 93 -0.61 6.64 -10.15
CA MET A 93 -0.43 5.20 -10.21
C MET A 93 -0.39 4.73 -11.66
N TYR A 94 0.38 3.69 -11.93
CA TYR A 94 0.34 3.01 -13.23
C TYR A 94 -0.01 1.54 -13.03
N VAL A 95 -0.53 0.91 -14.09
CA VAL A 95 -0.77 -0.53 -14.11
C VAL A 95 0.47 -1.20 -14.70
N ASN A 96 1.14 -2.04 -13.91
CA ASN A 96 2.28 -2.80 -14.42
C ASN A 96 1.83 -3.98 -15.30
N GLU A 97 2.79 -4.70 -15.88
CA GLU A 97 2.52 -5.86 -16.75
C GLU A 97 1.75 -6.99 -16.06
N ALA A 98 1.83 -7.07 -14.73
CA ALA A 98 1.07 -8.01 -13.91
C ALA A 98 -0.36 -7.53 -13.58
N GLY A 99 -0.81 -6.41 -14.16
CA GLY A 99 -2.12 -5.83 -13.91
C GLY A 99 -2.27 -5.16 -12.54
N ARG A 100 -1.17 -5.00 -11.79
CA ARG A 100 -1.19 -4.39 -10.46
C ARG A 100 -0.99 -2.89 -10.56
N ASN A 101 -1.73 -2.17 -9.73
CA ASN A 101 -1.56 -0.74 -9.56
C ASN A 101 -0.32 -0.45 -8.70
N VAL A 102 0.60 0.35 -9.21
CA VAL A 102 1.85 0.72 -8.55
C VAL A 102 1.92 2.25 -8.46
N GLU A 103 2.25 2.78 -7.29
CA GLU A 103 2.47 4.21 -7.07
C GLU A 103 3.72 4.67 -7.84
N VAL A 104 3.60 5.80 -8.52
CA VAL A 104 4.68 6.46 -9.26
C VAL A 104 5.42 7.38 -8.30
N ASP A 105 6.74 7.29 -8.30
CA ASP A 105 7.59 8.31 -7.71
C ASP A 105 7.55 9.57 -8.60
N PRO A 106 6.92 10.67 -8.15
CA PRO A 106 6.74 11.85 -8.98
C PRO A 106 8.05 12.61 -9.23
N ASP A 107 9.03 12.51 -8.33
CA ASP A 107 10.37 13.09 -8.53
C ASP A 107 11.13 12.32 -9.60
N LEU A 108 11.01 10.99 -9.62
CA LEU A 108 11.61 10.17 -10.68
C LEU A 108 10.92 10.40 -12.03
N LEU A 109 9.61 10.61 -12.03
CA LEU A 109 8.86 10.92 -13.24
C LEU A 109 9.35 12.22 -13.89
N LEU A 110 9.65 13.23 -13.07
CA LEU A 110 10.08 14.57 -13.48
C LEU A 110 11.59 14.81 -13.47
N LEU A 111 12.38 13.76 -13.25
CA LEU A 111 13.83 13.85 -13.25
C LEU A 111 14.31 14.54 -14.54
N GLN A 112 15.13 15.59 -14.42
CA GLN A 112 15.58 16.40 -15.55
C GLN A 112 16.77 15.71 -16.25
N ASP A 113 16.47 14.64 -16.99
CA ASP A 113 17.41 13.89 -17.81
C ASP A 113 16.93 13.83 -19.28
N ASP A 114 17.76 13.26 -20.15
CA ASP A 114 17.44 13.09 -21.57
C ASP A 114 16.23 12.16 -21.82
N GLU A 115 15.82 11.40 -20.79
CA GLU A 115 14.71 10.43 -20.84
C GLU A 115 13.37 11.03 -20.37
N LEU A 116 13.36 12.25 -19.81
CA LEU A 116 12.14 12.94 -19.38
C LEU A 116 11.06 12.99 -20.47
N PRO A 117 11.37 13.38 -21.73
CA PRO A 117 10.37 13.39 -22.80
C PRO A 117 9.78 12.00 -23.07
N ARG A 118 10.61 10.96 -22.98
CA ARG A 118 10.19 9.58 -23.19
C ARG A 118 9.27 9.11 -22.06
N ARG A 119 9.62 9.40 -20.79
CA ARG A 119 8.77 9.06 -19.63
C ARG A 119 7.40 9.71 -19.71
N LEU A 120 7.34 11.00 -20.05
CA LEU A 120 6.07 11.72 -20.17
C LEU A 120 5.25 11.24 -21.37
N MET A 121 5.89 10.95 -22.51
CA MET A 121 5.20 10.36 -23.67
C MET A 121 4.63 8.97 -23.40
N GLN A 122 5.25 8.16 -22.53
CA GLN A 122 4.68 6.88 -22.12
C GLN A 122 3.33 7.04 -21.41
N THR A 123 3.10 8.18 -20.75
CA THR A 123 1.81 8.45 -20.11
C THR A 123 0.70 8.71 -21.14
N LYS A 124 1.04 9.13 -22.37
CA LYS A 124 0.06 9.28 -23.46
C LYS A 124 -0.52 7.93 -23.89
N THR A 125 0.32 6.91 -23.99
CA THR A 125 -0.10 5.54 -24.36
C THR A 125 -0.67 4.77 -23.19
N ASN A 126 -0.11 4.95 -22.00
CA ASN A 126 -0.58 4.35 -20.75
C ASN A 126 -0.80 5.45 -19.69
N PRO A 127 -1.99 6.09 -19.68
CA PRO A 127 -2.28 7.17 -18.74
C PRO A 127 -2.11 6.74 -17.30
N LEU A 128 -1.45 7.61 -16.52
CA LEU A 128 -1.39 7.42 -15.08
C LEU A 128 -2.80 7.54 -14.50
N ARG A 129 -3.07 6.88 -13.39
CA ARG A 129 -4.35 6.92 -12.68
C ARG A 129 -4.17 7.71 -11.40
N LEU A 130 -5.07 8.65 -11.18
CA LEU A 130 -5.13 9.35 -9.92
C LEU A 130 -5.65 8.39 -8.85
N GLY A 131 -4.84 8.18 -7.84
CA GLY A 131 -5.13 7.34 -6.68
C GLY A 131 -5.20 8.16 -5.41
N TRP A 132 -5.85 7.60 -4.40
CA TRP A 132 -5.64 8.03 -3.04
C TRP A 132 -4.37 7.36 -2.55
N HIS A 133 -3.49 8.14 -1.92
CA HIS A 133 -2.35 7.57 -1.21
C HIS A 133 -2.89 6.48 -0.26
N LEU A 134 -2.26 5.30 -0.21
CA LEU A 134 -2.74 4.20 0.66
C LEU A 134 -2.94 4.63 2.12
N ASN A 135 -2.16 5.62 2.59
CA ASN A 135 -2.31 6.27 3.91
C ASN A 135 -3.62 7.08 4.07
N ALA A 136 -4.21 7.60 2.98
CA ALA A 136 -5.44 8.41 2.98
C ALA A 136 -6.72 7.54 2.97
N LEU A 137 -6.67 6.35 2.38
CA LEU A 137 -7.78 5.38 2.42
C LEU A 137 -7.95 4.77 3.83
N GLU A 138 -6.85 4.59 4.56
CA GLU A 138 -6.88 4.30 6.00
C GLU A 138 -7.55 5.43 6.79
N LYS A 139 -7.28 6.70 6.44
CA LYS A 139 -7.91 7.88 7.04
C LYS A 139 -9.44 7.94 6.82
N LYS A 140 -9.95 7.41 5.70
CA LYS A 140 -11.40 7.32 5.45
C LYS A 140 -12.04 6.12 6.16
N ARG A 141 -11.37 4.97 6.24
CA ARG A 141 -11.77 3.84 7.10
C ARG A 141 -11.77 4.19 8.59
N ARG A 142 -10.88 5.11 9.02
CA ARG A 142 -10.86 5.69 10.38
C ARG A 142 -12.14 6.44 10.73
N ARG A 143 -12.77 7.18 9.81
CA ARG A 143 -14.04 7.88 10.09
C ARG A 143 -15.19 6.91 10.37
N SER A 144 -15.27 5.80 9.65
CA SER A 144 -16.30 4.78 9.86
C SER A 144 -16.06 3.90 11.10
N ARG A 145 -14.79 3.67 11.49
CA ARG A 145 -14.45 2.94 12.72
C ARG A 145 -14.51 3.82 13.98
N GLN A 146 -14.15 5.11 13.90
CA GLN A 146 -14.16 6.03 15.04
C GLN A 146 -15.57 6.45 15.45
N GLN A 147 -16.54 6.42 14.54
CA GLN A 147 -17.95 6.66 14.91
C GLN A 147 -18.47 5.58 15.88
N LYS A 148 -17.97 4.34 15.75
CA LYS A 148 -18.28 3.24 16.68
C LYS A 148 -17.58 3.37 18.04
N ILE A 149 -16.49 4.15 18.13
CA ILE A 149 -15.73 4.37 19.38
C ILE A 149 -16.40 5.47 20.22
N VAL A 150 -17.02 6.48 19.59
CA VAL A 150 -17.71 7.56 20.31
C VAL A 150 -19.00 7.05 20.97
N ASP A 151 -19.79 6.22 20.28
CA ASP A 151 -21.07 5.75 20.84
C ASP A 151 -20.89 4.81 22.05
N VAL A 152 -19.77 4.07 22.14
CA VAL A 152 -19.48 3.14 23.24
C VAL A 152 -18.86 3.84 24.46
N ILE A 153 -18.21 4.99 24.26
CA ILE A 153 -17.53 5.73 25.35
C ILE A 153 -18.43 6.81 25.97
N ASP A 154 -19.44 7.31 25.24
CA ASP A 154 -20.40 8.31 25.76
C ASP A 154 -21.65 7.71 26.43
N THR A 155 -21.95 6.42 26.22
CA THR A 155 -23.06 5.75 26.93
C THR A 155 -22.54 4.90 28.09
N GLY A 156 -22.28 5.57 29.21
CA GLY A 156 -22.12 4.91 30.51
C GLY A 156 -23.43 4.31 31.02
N GLU A 157 -24.05 3.40 30.27
CA GLU A 157 -25.20 2.62 30.76
C GLU A 157 -24.75 1.22 31.20
N MET A 158 -24.61 1.12 32.52
CA MET A 158 -24.50 -0.09 33.29
C MET A 158 -25.82 -0.87 33.20
N SER A 159 -26.00 -1.72 32.20
CA SER A 159 -27.15 -2.63 32.16
C SER A 159 -26.84 -3.90 32.96
N GLN A 160 -27.01 -3.80 34.28
CA GLN A 160 -27.25 -4.95 35.15
C GLN A 160 -28.58 -5.61 34.73
N MET A 161 -28.54 -6.81 34.15
CA MET A 161 -29.70 -7.69 34.15
C MET A 161 -29.50 -8.80 35.19
N TYR A 162 -30.15 -8.56 36.33
CA TYR A 162 -30.68 -9.56 37.24
C TYR A 162 -31.26 -10.75 36.48
N SER A 163 -30.92 -11.98 36.88
CA SER A 163 -31.69 -13.17 36.53
C SER A 163 -32.01 -13.93 37.82
N PRO A 164 -33.27 -13.99 38.27
CA PRO A 164 -33.63 -14.70 39.48
C PRO A 164 -33.96 -16.18 39.19
N ASN A 165 -33.33 -17.06 39.98
CA ASN A 165 -33.78 -18.38 40.45
C ASN A 165 -34.56 -19.33 39.51
N GLY A 166 -34.04 -20.55 39.35
CA GLY A 166 -34.86 -21.68 38.87
C GLY A 166 -34.12 -23.01 38.64
N SER A 167 -33.72 -23.68 39.72
CA SER A 167 -33.59 -25.14 39.93
C SER A 167 -33.42 -26.15 38.74
N VAL A 168 -32.27 -26.85 38.75
CA VAL A 168 -32.10 -28.33 38.93
C VAL A 168 -33.05 -29.29 38.17
N ARG A 169 -32.55 -30.13 37.23
CA ARG A 169 -32.27 -31.60 37.33
C ARG A 169 -32.10 -32.33 35.97
N TYR A 170 -31.27 -33.37 36.04
CA TYR A 170 -30.73 -34.38 35.08
C TYR A 170 -31.69 -35.07 34.08
N ALA A 171 -31.18 -35.50 32.90
CA ALA A 171 -30.73 -36.88 32.59
C ALA A 171 -30.79 -37.23 31.08
N ASP A 172 -29.72 -37.90 30.62
CA ASP A 172 -29.62 -39.01 29.64
C ASP A 172 -30.24 -38.99 28.23
N GLY A 173 -29.46 -39.52 27.26
CA GLY A 173 -29.97 -40.21 26.08
C GLY A 173 -29.34 -39.84 24.73
N SER A 174 -28.23 -40.49 24.36
CA SER A 174 -27.80 -40.66 22.95
C SER A 174 -28.68 -41.72 22.24
N PRO A 175 -28.46 -42.08 20.95
CA PRO A 175 -28.30 -41.28 19.72
C PRO A 175 -29.20 -41.80 18.56
N SER A 176 -29.43 -41.05 17.47
CA SER A 176 -29.61 -41.63 16.11
C SER A 176 -29.87 -40.62 14.98
N SER A 177 -29.09 -40.82 13.90
CA SER A 177 -29.47 -40.87 12.47
C SER A 177 -30.12 -39.67 11.75
N GLY A 178 -29.38 -39.15 10.75
CA GLY A 178 -29.87 -39.17 9.36
C GLY A 178 -30.47 -37.89 8.74
N ALA A 179 -29.88 -37.52 7.59
CA ALA A 179 -30.47 -36.83 6.43
C ALA A 179 -30.63 -35.28 6.42
N MET A 180 -29.72 -34.70 5.63
CA MET A 180 -29.88 -33.67 4.57
C MET A 180 -31.11 -32.72 4.48
N PHE A 181 -30.73 -31.48 4.13
CA PHE A 181 -31.44 -30.37 3.45
C PHE A 181 -32.42 -29.49 4.24
N GLY A 182 -32.08 -28.19 4.30
CA GLY A 182 -33.01 -27.12 4.69
C GLY A 182 -32.32 -25.80 4.99
N ARG A 183 -32.02 -25.02 3.95
CA ARG A 183 -31.58 -23.61 4.04
C ARG A 183 -32.71 -22.75 4.61
N ALA A 184 -32.47 -22.05 5.71
CA ALA A 184 -33.06 -20.73 5.99
C ALA A 184 -32.31 -20.04 7.15
N GLU A 185 -31.70 -18.92 6.79
CA GLU A 185 -31.38 -17.73 7.58
C GLU A 185 -31.90 -17.69 9.02
N THR A 186 -30.97 -17.62 9.98
CA THR A 186 -31.16 -16.81 11.18
C THR A 186 -29.83 -16.18 11.56
N GLU A 187 -29.78 -14.87 11.43
CA GLU A 187 -28.78 -13.99 12.00
C GLU A 187 -28.66 -14.26 13.50
N SER A 188 -27.48 -14.67 13.96
CA SER A 188 -26.72 -14.06 15.06
C SER A 188 -25.60 -15.02 15.45
N GLN A 189 -24.55 -14.47 16.07
CA GLN A 189 -23.48 -15.21 16.74
C GLN A 189 -22.41 -15.86 15.85
N ALA A 190 -21.51 -15.00 15.36
CA ALA A 190 -20.06 -15.24 15.47
C ALA A 190 -19.30 -13.90 15.30
N ALA A 191 -19.63 -12.91 16.13
CA ALA A 191 -18.83 -11.67 16.26
C ALA A 191 -17.88 -11.80 17.46
N CYS A 192 -17.16 -12.91 17.55
CA CYS A 192 -16.16 -13.13 18.59
C CYS A 192 -15.06 -14.08 18.04
N ASP A 193 -14.19 -13.61 17.13
CA ASP A 193 -12.80 -14.16 17.04
C ASP A 193 -11.81 -13.48 16.05
N SER A 194 -12.12 -12.35 15.39
CA SER A 194 -11.30 -11.91 14.24
C SER A 194 -10.01 -11.14 14.55
N PHE A 195 -9.39 -11.25 15.74
CA PHE A 195 -8.15 -10.51 16.08
C PHE A 195 -6.88 -11.37 16.13
N VAL A 196 -6.97 -12.67 15.79
CA VAL A 196 -5.87 -13.62 16.07
C VAL A 196 -4.73 -13.57 15.05
N ASP A 197 -4.92 -13.04 13.83
CA ASP A 197 -4.01 -13.39 12.73
C ASP A 197 -3.44 -12.25 11.89
N GLU A 198 -3.36 -11.02 12.42
CA GLU A 198 -2.70 -9.93 11.68
C GLU A 198 -1.22 -9.81 12.08
N VAL A 199 -0.34 -10.21 11.16
CA VAL A 199 1.12 -10.14 11.30
C VAL A 199 1.58 -8.69 11.12
N PRO A 200 2.48 -8.15 11.96
CA PRO A 200 2.90 -6.77 11.82
C PRO A 200 3.77 -6.57 10.56
N VAL A 201 3.54 -5.47 9.84
CA VAL A 201 4.35 -5.08 8.69
C VAL A 201 5.81 -4.87 9.11
N PRO A 202 6.80 -5.46 8.40
CA PRO A 202 8.21 -5.21 8.69
C PRO A 202 8.59 -3.74 8.49
N ILE A 203 9.36 -3.21 9.42
CA ILE A 203 9.92 -1.85 9.38
C ILE A 203 11.42 -1.98 9.15
N ILE A 204 11.92 -1.34 8.10
CA ILE A 204 13.34 -1.30 7.76
C ILE A 204 13.90 0.10 8.11
N LEU A 205 14.87 0.11 9.02
CA LEU A 205 15.55 1.30 9.53
C LEU A 205 17.03 1.32 9.08
N PRO A 206 17.68 2.50 8.98
CA PRO A 206 17.16 3.82 9.32
C PRO A 206 16.11 4.33 8.32
N ALA A 207 15.36 5.35 8.74
CA ALA A 207 14.39 6.02 7.85
C ALA A 207 15.07 6.87 6.76
N ALA A 208 16.35 7.22 6.92
CA ALA A 208 17.10 7.88 5.87
C ALA A 208 17.48 6.86 4.78
N SER A 209 17.18 7.16 3.52
CA SER A 209 17.60 6.32 2.40
C SER A 209 19.09 6.51 2.04
N ASN A 210 19.68 7.64 2.39
CA ASN A 210 21.11 7.89 2.24
C ASN A 210 21.83 7.53 3.55
N ILE A 211 22.68 6.51 3.49
CA ILE A 211 23.42 5.99 4.64
C ILE A 211 24.90 5.83 4.29
N THR A 212 25.71 5.56 5.31
CA THR A 212 27.13 5.24 5.16
C THR A 212 27.38 3.75 5.40
N THR A 213 28.53 3.23 4.98
CA THR A 213 28.91 1.82 5.16
C THR A 213 28.94 1.34 6.63
N ASP A 214 29.08 2.26 7.58
CA ASP A 214 29.05 2.01 9.03
C ASP A 214 27.64 2.17 9.65
N THR A 215 26.65 2.60 8.87
CA THR A 215 25.27 2.73 9.34
C THR A 215 24.59 1.35 9.36
N PRO A 216 24.15 0.84 10.53
CA PRO A 216 23.46 -0.44 10.61
C PRO A 216 22.04 -0.34 10.03
N VAL A 217 21.70 -1.27 9.14
CA VAL A 217 20.32 -1.48 8.69
C VAL A 217 19.65 -2.49 9.63
N THR A 218 18.56 -2.07 10.28
CA THR A 218 17.83 -2.92 11.22
C THR A 218 16.40 -3.16 10.76
N ILE A 219 15.92 -4.38 10.93
CA ILE A 219 14.58 -4.80 10.54
C ILE A 219 13.80 -5.20 11.80
N THR A 220 12.57 -4.70 11.93
CA THR A 220 11.70 -5.05 13.06
C THR A 220 10.27 -5.21 12.56
N ALA A 221 9.59 -6.28 12.96
CA ALA A 221 8.16 -6.44 12.71
C ALA A 221 7.47 -6.57 14.07
N THR A 222 6.94 -5.47 14.57
CA THR A 222 6.38 -5.39 15.93
C THR A 222 5.13 -4.54 15.92
N ARG A 223 4.05 -5.06 16.51
CA ARG A 223 2.86 -4.26 16.83
C ARG A 223 2.94 -3.78 18.26
N PHE A 224 2.42 -2.59 18.51
CA PHE A 224 2.25 -2.07 19.86
C PHE A 224 0.76 -2.09 20.19
N ILE A 225 0.40 -2.65 21.33
CA ILE A 225 -1.00 -2.78 21.75
C ILE A 225 -1.16 -2.07 23.10
N VAL A 226 -2.22 -1.26 23.21
CA VAL A 226 -2.60 -0.62 24.47
C VAL A 226 -3.31 -1.68 25.34
N GLU A 227 -2.72 -2.08 26.46
CA GLU A 227 -3.21 -3.24 27.23
C GLU A 227 -4.66 -3.08 27.75
N SER A 228 -5.08 -1.85 28.04
CA SER A 228 -6.42 -1.60 28.61
C SER A 228 -7.55 -1.69 27.60
N THR A 229 -7.28 -1.40 26.33
CA THR A 229 -8.31 -1.39 25.27
C THR A 229 -8.09 -2.46 24.22
N ASN A 230 -6.93 -3.12 24.25
CA ASN A 230 -6.45 -4.03 23.22
C ASN A 230 -6.35 -3.39 21.82
N ASP A 231 -6.23 -2.05 21.77
CA ASP A 231 -6.10 -1.32 20.52
C ASP A 231 -4.68 -1.38 19.98
N VAL A 232 -4.56 -1.63 18.68
CA VAL A 232 -3.29 -1.58 17.96
C VAL A 232 -2.91 -0.13 17.69
N VAL A 233 -1.71 0.24 18.13
CA VAL A 233 -1.09 1.53 17.81
C VAL A 233 -0.77 1.59 16.34
N ASP A 234 -1.09 2.72 15.72
CA ASP A 234 -0.83 2.99 14.31
C ASP A 234 0.63 2.73 13.89
N THR A 235 0.81 2.23 12.66
CA THR A 235 2.12 1.87 12.10
C THR A 235 3.12 3.03 12.10
N ASN A 236 2.70 4.26 11.78
CA ASN A 236 3.63 5.40 11.77
C ASN A 236 4.08 5.77 13.18
N ILE A 237 3.18 5.63 14.15
CA ILE A 237 3.49 5.87 15.55
C ILE A 237 4.37 4.74 16.09
N ALA A 238 4.10 3.49 15.71
CA ALA A 238 4.95 2.34 16.01
C ALA A 238 6.38 2.53 15.47
N ILE A 239 6.54 3.07 14.25
CA ILE A 239 7.85 3.44 13.68
C ILE A 239 8.54 4.50 14.55
N ALA A 240 7.84 5.59 14.90
CA ALA A 240 8.40 6.66 15.70
C ALA A 240 8.77 6.19 17.13
N VAL A 241 7.98 5.28 17.72
CA VAL A 241 8.27 4.61 18.99
C VAL A 241 9.52 3.74 18.85
N ARG A 242 9.60 2.91 17.81
CA ARG A 242 10.75 2.02 17.58
C ARG A 242 12.03 2.80 17.38
N GLU A 243 11.97 3.88 16.62
CA GLU A 243 13.11 4.79 16.41
C GLU A 243 13.55 5.45 17.71
N ALA A 244 12.61 5.88 18.56
CA ALA A 244 12.93 6.44 19.86
C ALA A 244 13.60 5.40 20.78
N LEU A 245 13.09 4.17 20.80
CA LEU A 245 13.68 3.06 21.56
C LEU A 245 15.08 2.70 21.03
N SER A 246 15.27 2.61 19.72
CA SER A 246 16.57 2.24 19.13
C SER A 246 17.64 3.30 19.36
N LYS A 247 17.26 4.59 19.32
CA LYS A 247 18.15 5.72 19.65
C LYS A 247 18.28 5.99 21.15
N ARG A 248 17.57 5.23 22.00
CA ARG A 248 17.46 5.45 23.45
C ARG A 248 17.07 6.89 23.81
N MET A 249 16.12 7.44 23.05
CA MET A 249 15.64 8.81 23.20
C MET A 249 14.28 8.85 23.86
N HIS A 250 14.11 9.75 24.84
CA HIS A 250 12.80 10.05 25.37
C HIS A 250 12.00 10.80 24.30
N ARG A 251 10.84 10.27 23.93
CA ARG A 251 10.00 10.84 22.86
C ARG A 251 8.54 10.86 23.28
N SER A 252 7.87 11.95 22.95
CA SER A 252 6.45 12.15 23.19
C SER A 252 5.76 12.35 21.84
N ILE A 253 4.85 11.46 21.48
CA ILE A 253 4.22 11.40 20.16
C ILE A 253 2.73 11.71 20.35
N PRO A 254 2.27 12.90 19.94
CA PRO A 254 0.86 13.28 20.09
C PRO A 254 -0.02 12.45 19.16
N LEU A 255 -1.22 12.10 19.65
CA LEU A 255 -2.27 11.44 18.89
C LEU A 255 -3.38 12.45 18.57
N ASP A 256 -4.10 12.23 17.47
CA ASP A 256 -5.21 13.10 17.05
C ASP A 256 -6.35 13.18 18.08
N CYS A 257 -6.47 12.19 18.98
CA CYS A 257 -7.45 12.16 20.07
C CYS A 257 -7.02 12.95 21.32
N GLY A 258 -5.92 13.72 21.23
CA GLY A 258 -5.35 14.48 22.35
C GLY A 258 -4.57 13.62 23.36
N SER A 259 -4.57 12.29 23.19
CA SER A 259 -3.68 11.40 23.96
C SER A 259 -2.25 11.51 23.43
N THR A 260 -1.29 10.99 24.18
CA THR A 260 0.12 11.06 23.79
C THR A 260 0.83 9.75 24.13
N ILE A 261 1.54 9.18 23.16
CA ILE A 261 2.43 8.04 23.44
C ILE A 261 3.76 8.58 23.94
N VAL A 262 4.17 8.13 25.11
CA VAL A 262 5.42 8.50 25.73
C VAL A 262 6.34 7.29 25.75
N VAL A 263 7.55 7.49 25.24
CA VAL A 263 8.62 6.49 25.20
C VAL A 263 9.63 6.85 26.26
N ASP A 264 9.78 6.00 27.27
CA ASP A 264 10.83 6.10 28.28
C ASP A 264 11.94 5.07 27.97
N PRO A 265 13.06 5.50 27.36
CA PRO A 265 14.14 4.60 26.99
C PRO A 265 14.91 4.05 28.20
N SER A 266 14.84 4.71 29.37
CA SER A 266 15.57 4.27 30.57
C SER A 266 14.97 3.01 31.18
N ARG A 267 13.65 2.84 30.99
CA ARG A 267 12.86 1.70 31.48
C ARG A 267 12.44 0.75 30.37
N PHE A 268 12.83 1.04 29.13
CA PHE A 268 12.33 0.35 27.92
C PHE A 268 10.80 0.22 27.92
N SER A 269 10.11 1.27 28.37
CA SER A 269 8.66 1.27 28.53
C SER A 269 7.99 2.28 27.61
N VAL A 270 6.81 1.91 27.13
CA VAL A 270 5.96 2.75 26.30
C VAL A 270 4.61 2.84 26.98
N PHE A 271 4.08 4.05 27.13
CA PHE A 271 2.78 4.27 27.75
C PHE A 271 1.97 5.29 26.97
N LEU A 272 0.67 5.06 26.92
CA LEU A 272 -0.31 5.99 26.39
C LEU A 272 -0.81 6.86 27.55
N LYS A 273 -0.56 8.16 27.47
CA LYS A 273 -1.10 9.15 28.39
C LYS A 273 -2.36 9.78 27.79
N THR A 274 -3.49 9.61 28.45
CA THR A 274 -4.77 10.19 28.02
C THR A 274 -4.86 11.68 28.37
N PRO A 275 -5.77 12.45 27.76
CA PRO A 275 -6.00 13.85 28.13
C PRO A 275 -6.37 14.03 29.60
N ARG A 276 -6.98 13.00 30.21
CA ARG A 276 -7.36 12.98 31.64
C ARG A 276 -6.18 12.69 32.57
N GLY A 277 -4.97 12.47 32.03
CA GLY A 277 -3.75 12.18 32.79
C GLY A 277 -3.57 10.72 33.18
N THR A 278 -4.46 9.82 32.75
CA THR A 278 -4.34 8.38 32.99
C THR A 278 -3.27 7.78 32.07
N ASN A 279 -2.45 6.89 32.60
CA ASN A 279 -1.44 6.16 31.83
C ASN A 279 -1.91 4.73 31.59
N HIS A 280 -1.82 4.28 30.33
CA HIS A 280 -2.06 2.90 29.93
C HIS A 280 -0.77 2.30 29.38
N VAL A 281 -0.47 1.06 29.77
CA VAL A 281 0.72 0.35 29.29
C VAL A 281 0.54 0.02 27.81
N VAL A 282 1.59 0.28 27.03
CA VAL A 282 1.66 -0.11 25.62
C VAL A 282 2.68 -1.23 25.51
N ARG A 283 2.20 -2.42 25.15
CA ARG A 283 3.02 -3.62 25.08
C ARG A 283 3.42 -3.91 23.64
N GLU A 284 4.66 -4.33 23.46
CA GLU A 284 5.21 -4.75 22.19
C GLU A 284 4.94 -6.24 21.93
N TYR A 285 4.51 -6.56 20.71
CA TYR A 285 4.31 -7.92 20.23
C TYR A 285 5.06 -8.10 18.91
N PRO A 286 6.19 -8.83 18.89
CA PRO A 286 6.93 -9.10 17.66
C PRO A 286 6.22 -10.14 16.78
N ALA A 287 6.46 -10.09 15.47
CA ALA A 287 6.15 -11.19 14.56
C ALA A 287 6.88 -12.46 14.99
N SER A 288 6.29 -13.61 14.68
CA SER A 288 6.89 -14.91 15.01
C SER A 288 8.14 -15.18 14.18
N ASN A 289 8.07 -14.87 12.88
CA ASN A 289 9.15 -15.06 11.94
C ASN A 289 9.46 -13.75 11.23
N LEU A 290 10.75 -13.48 11.01
CA LEU A 290 11.23 -12.30 10.30
C LEU A 290 12.38 -12.71 9.38
N HIS A 291 12.22 -12.44 8.09
CA HIS A 291 13.17 -12.73 7.03
C HIS A 291 13.52 -11.46 6.27
N TYR A 292 14.67 -11.49 5.60
CA TYR A 292 15.08 -10.43 4.71
C TYR A 292 15.77 -10.98 3.47
N THR A 293 15.78 -10.18 2.41
CA THR A 293 16.59 -10.41 1.23
C THR A 293 17.14 -9.09 0.73
N ILE A 294 18.27 -9.15 0.03
CA ILE A 294 18.91 -8.00 -0.58
C ILE A 294 18.95 -8.28 -2.07
N ASP A 295 18.21 -7.50 -2.85
CA ASP A 295 18.14 -7.75 -4.28
C ASP A 295 19.46 -7.40 -4.96
N ASN A 296 20.12 -8.44 -5.45
CA ASN A 296 21.23 -8.33 -6.38
C ASN A 296 20.92 -9.15 -7.63
N SER A 297 20.30 -8.52 -8.61
CA SER A 297 20.43 -8.88 -10.04
C SER A 297 20.17 -10.34 -10.45
N GLY A 298 19.26 -11.08 -9.80
CA GLY A 298 18.74 -12.34 -10.39
C GLY A 298 18.39 -13.50 -9.47
N ALA A 299 18.72 -13.46 -8.18
CA ALA A 299 18.24 -14.47 -7.23
C ALA A 299 18.03 -13.85 -5.84
N SER A 300 16.79 -13.82 -5.37
CA SER A 300 16.44 -13.31 -4.05
C SER A 300 16.21 -14.47 -3.10
N GLN A 301 17.27 -14.90 -2.41
CA GLN A 301 17.16 -15.85 -1.31
C GLN A 301 16.74 -15.11 -0.04
N TRP A 302 15.73 -15.63 0.67
CA TRP A 302 15.31 -15.13 1.97
C TRP A 302 16.19 -15.70 3.08
N TYR A 303 16.65 -14.82 3.97
CA TYR A 303 17.48 -15.16 5.12
C TYR A 303 16.76 -14.78 6.42
N PRO A 304 16.85 -15.58 7.49
CA PRO A 304 16.29 -15.20 8.78
C PRO A 304 17.02 -13.96 9.31
N TYR A 305 16.27 -12.94 9.72
CA TYR A 305 16.83 -11.73 10.31
C TYR A 305 17.14 -11.96 11.79
N ARG A 306 18.42 -11.83 12.16
CA ARG A 306 18.87 -11.99 13.56
C ARG A 306 19.73 -10.84 14.06
N ASN A 307 20.44 -10.17 13.17
CA ASN A 307 21.41 -9.14 13.50
C ASN A 307 21.29 -7.99 12.49
N PRO A 308 21.72 -6.76 12.86
CA PRO A 308 21.82 -5.65 11.94
C PRO A 308 22.66 -6.00 10.70
N ILE A 309 22.26 -5.47 9.55
CA ILE A 309 22.90 -5.67 8.26
C ILE A 309 23.75 -4.45 7.93
N PHE A 310 24.96 -4.66 7.42
CA PHE A 310 25.81 -3.59 6.90
C PHE A 310 25.93 -3.75 5.39
N LEU A 311 25.59 -2.70 4.66
CA LEU A 311 25.59 -2.71 3.21
C LEU A 311 26.91 -2.11 2.69
N PRO A 312 27.52 -2.70 1.65
CA PRO A 312 28.68 -2.10 1.00
C PRO A 312 28.27 -0.84 0.19
N PRO A 313 29.22 0.00 -0.26
CA PRO A 313 28.91 1.16 -1.09
C PRO A 313 28.11 0.78 -2.33
N GLY A 314 27.12 1.60 -2.69
CA GLY A 314 26.25 1.36 -3.83
C GLY A 314 24.77 1.55 -3.51
N ARG A 315 23.90 1.06 -4.41
CA ARG A 315 22.44 1.15 -4.26
C ARG A 315 21.88 -0.25 -4.04
N TRP A 316 21.14 -0.42 -2.95
CA TRP A 316 20.65 -1.71 -2.50
C TRP A 316 19.16 -1.64 -2.18
N CYS A 317 18.39 -2.62 -2.66
CA CYS A 317 17.01 -2.83 -2.23
C CYS A 317 17.00 -3.92 -1.15
N VAL A 318 16.63 -3.54 0.07
CA VAL A 318 16.40 -4.47 1.17
C VAL A 318 14.91 -4.75 1.22
N ARG A 319 14.54 -6.03 1.15
CA ARG A 319 13.17 -6.48 1.37
C ARG A 319 13.11 -7.26 2.67
N ALA A 320 12.01 -7.10 3.38
CA ALA A 320 11.74 -7.77 4.64
C ALA A 320 10.39 -8.46 4.57
N GLU A 321 10.28 -9.59 5.24
CA GLU A 321 9.07 -10.39 5.34
C GLU A 321 8.85 -10.76 6.81
N ALA A 322 7.67 -10.50 7.32
CA ALA A 322 7.21 -11.01 8.59
C ALA A 322 6.11 -12.02 8.34
N SER A 323 6.10 -13.09 9.14
CA SER A 323 5.04 -14.08 9.04
C SER A 323 4.64 -14.65 10.39
N SER A 324 3.45 -15.25 10.40
CA SER A 324 3.00 -16.12 11.47
C SER A 324 3.87 -17.38 11.57
N VAL A 325 3.74 -18.12 12.67
CA VAL A 325 4.50 -19.38 12.92
C VAL A 325 4.28 -20.39 11.79
N ASP A 326 3.06 -20.49 11.30
CA ASP A 326 2.62 -21.40 10.24
C ASP A 326 2.77 -20.81 8.82
N HIS A 327 3.30 -19.59 8.69
CA HIS A 327 3.43 -18.87 7.43
C HIS A 327 2.11 -18.69 6.65
N LEU A 328 0.95 -18.78 7.30
CA LEU A 328 -0.35 -18.50 6.65
C LEU A 328 -0.55 -17.02 6.38
N PHE A 329 0.00 -16.17 7.25
CA PHE A 329 -0.08 -14.72 7.13
C PHE A 329 1.33 -14.18 6.90
N ILE A 330 1.47 -13.39 5.83
CA ILE A 330 2.74 -12.87 5.38
C ILE A 330 2.57 -11.40 5.05
N GLU A 331 3.38 -10.57 5.69
CA GLU A 331 3.50 -9.15 5.40
C GLU A 331 4.90 -8.85 4.91
N THR A 332 5.00 -7.99 3.89
CA THR A 332 6.29 -7.66 3.28
C THR A 332 6.47 -6.16 3.19
N SER A 333 7.71 -5.72 3.28
CA SER A 333 8.09 -4.34 3.01
C SER A 333 9.41 -4.29 2.26
N SER A 334 9.67 -3.15 1.61
CA SER A 334 10.90 -2.96 0.85
C SER A 334 11.41 -1.54 1.04
N ARG A 335 12.74 -1.37 1.00
CA ARG A 335 13.38 -0.08 1.11
C ARG A 335 14.66 -0.04 0.30
N VAL A 336 14.87 1.06 -0.40
CA VAL A 336 16.09 1.31 -1.17
C VAL A 336 17.01 2.20 -0.36
N PHE A 337 18.28 1.78 -0.25
CA PHE A 337 19.35 2.56 0.35
C PHE A 337 20.39 2.92 -0.70
N THR A 338 20.88 4.16 -0.61
CA THR A 338 22.11 4.62 -1.26
C THR A 338 23.19 4.70 -0.19
N VAL A 339 24.24 3.92 -0.35
CA VAL A 339 25.29 3.73 0.64
C VAL A 339 26.57 4.40 0.15
N ASN A 340 27.01 5.41 0.89
CA ASN A 340 28.27 6.10 0.65
C ASN A 340 29.38 5.49 1.49
N VAL A 341 30.63 5.60 1.01
CA VAL A 341 31.79 5.27 1.84
C VAL A 341 31.79 6.23 3.03
N ALA A 342 31.86 5.69 4.26
CA ALA A 342 32.04 6.51 5.44
C ALA A 342 33.29 7.38 5.23
N GLY A 343 33.11 8.70 5.23
CA GLY A 343 34.22 9.62 5.01
C GLY A 343 35.33 9.35 6.03
N ALA A 344 36.51 8.93 5.56
CA ALA A 344 37.73 9.32 6.24
C ALA A 344 37.72 10.85 6.23
N ASN A 345 37.37 11.47 7.35
CA ASN A 345 37.42 12.92 7.53
C ASN A 345 38.71 13.47 6.91
N ARG A 346 38.58 14.29 5.87
CA ARG A 346 39.62 15.20 5.40
C ARG A 346 39.11 16.62 5.56
#